data_AF-A0A371CZY2-F1
#
_entry.id   AF-A0A371CZY2-F1
#
_cell.length_a   1.000
_cell.length_b   1.000
_cell.length_c   1.000
_cell.angle_alpha   90.00
_cell.angle_beta   90.00
_cell.angle_gamma   90.00
#
_symmetry.space_group_name_H-M   'P 1'
#
loop_
_entity.id
_entity.type
_entity.pdbx_description
1 polymer ?
#
loop_
_entity_poly.entity_id
_entity_poly.type
_entity_poly.pdbx_seq_one_letter_code
_entity_poly.pdbx_strand_id
1 'polypeptide(L)'
;MPSSTAHGPGPPLQVPESRAARQSLDLSLPKSTDPSGKQRIVVALENVTGKLIAEQGEDGLTLHLHLPRPQEREEKPRLHPQRRHFKIRNTDRHVSWYYTEAQRRLEGPPAHLLSPHHQSLYVHKYRDDTQIWMYDAGKDGRRRPQWVRICQGHEHPDLDGYELHLLEKGSPRWVKNASARGYENVQRKRARIARQKNL
;
A
#
# COMPACT_ATOMS: atom_id res chain seq x y z
N MET A 1 -33.22 0.67 43.14
CA MET A 1 -32.11 -0.02 43.83
C MET A 1 -31.07 -0.44 42.79
N PRO A 2 -30.06 0.39 42.47
CA PRO A 2 -29.02 0.02 41.52
C PRO A 2 -28.04 -0.96 42.17
N SER A 3 -27.86 -2.13 41.55
CA SER A 3 -26.90 -3.15 41.99
C SER A 3 -25.51 -2.77 41.50
N SER A 4 -24.63 -2.47 42.43
CA SER A 4 -23.23 -2.09 42.19
C SER A 4 -22.38 -3.36 42.13
N THR A 5 -21.88 -3.71 40.94
CA THR A 5 -20.99 -4.87 40.75
C THR A 5 -19.54 -4.41 40.87
N ALA A 6 -18.87 -4.84 41.94
CA ALA A 6 -17.47 -4.55 42.20
C ALA A 6 -16.55 -5.40 41.30
N HIS A 7 -15.64 -4.75 40.58
CA HIS A 7 -14.54 -5.41 39.86
C HIS A 7 -13.34 -5.63 40.80
N GLY A 8 -12.90 -6.87 40.93
CA GLY A 8 -11.72 -7.26 41.70
C GLY A 8 -10.40 -6.99 40.96
N PRO A 9 -9.28 -6.86 41.70
CA PRO A 9 -7.97 -6.54 41.15
C PRO A 9 -7.39 -7.72 40.33
N GLY A 10 -6.89 -7.41 39.14
CA GLY A 10 -6.25 -8.36 38.24
C GLY A 10 -4.84 -8.77 38.69
N PRO A 11 -4.37 -9.97 38.32
CA PRO A 11 -3.11 -10.53 38.78
C PRO A 11 -1.87 -9.80 38.20
N PRO A 12 -0.74 -9.79 38.94
CA PRO A 12 0.49 -9.14 38.51
C PRO A 12 1.17 -9.89 37.35
N LEU A 13 1.65 -9.11 36.38
CA LEU A 13 2.39 -9.56 35.21
C LEU A 13 3.80 -10.05 35.63
N GLN A 14 4.08 -11.34 35.40
CA GLN A 14 5.42 -11.90 35.53
C GLN A 14 6.29 -11.49 34.34
N VAL A 15 7.41 -10.82 34.63
CA VAL A 15 8.43 -10.45 33.64
C VAL A 15 9.42 -11.61 33.52
N PRO A 16 9.65 -12.18 32.32
CA PRO A 16 10.59 -13.27 32.14
C PRO A 16 12.04 -12.78 32.26
N GLU A 17 12.81 -13.38 33.18
CA GLU A 17 14.25 -13.17 33.31
C GLU A 17 14.99 -13.69 32.07
N SER A 18 15.69 -12.78 31.40
CA SER A 18 16.52 -13.08 30.23
C SER A 18 17.85 -13.70 30.66
N ARG A 19 17.97 -15.01 30.51
CA ARG A 19 19.19 -15.78 30.79
C ARG A 19 20.15 -15.64 29.61
N ALA A 20 21.13 -14.74 29.71
CA ALA A 20 22.18 -14.57 28.72
C ALA A 20 23.15 -15.77 28.75
N ALA A 21 22.95 -16.74 27.85
CA ALA A 21 23.88 -17.84 27.64
C ALA A 21 25.11 -17.34 26.87
N ARG A 22 26.29 -17.45 27.49
CA ARG A 22 27.58 -17.25 26.83
C ARG A 22 27.89 -18.49 25.97
N GLN A 23 27.59 -18.43 24.68
CA GLN A 23 28.04 -19.44 23.73
C GLN A 23 29.42 -19.05 23.20
N SER A 24 30.41 -19.90 23.49
CA SER A 24 31.71 -19.88 22.82
C SER A 24 31.54 -20.44 21.41
N LEU A 25 31.67 -19.58 20.40
CA LEU A 25 31.63 -19.97 18.98
C LEU A 25 32.99 -20.57 18.60
N ASP A 26 33.01 -21.89 18.45
CA ASP A 26 34.14 -22.61 17.87
C ASP A 26 34.07 -22.46 16.33
N LEU A 27 34.82 -21.50 15.79
CA LEU A 27 34.81 -21.13 14.38
C LEU A 27 35.83 -21.96 13.60
N SER A 28 35.41 -23.15 13.17
CA SER A 28 36.14 -23.95 12.18
C SER A 28 36.04 -23.28 10.80
N LEU A 29 36.95 -22.35 10.49
CA LEU A 29 36.92 -21.57 9.25
C LEU A 29 37.45 -22.37 8.04
N PRO A 30 36.71 -22.41 6.91
CA PRO A 30 37.20 -23.02 5.68
C PRO A 30 38.35 -22.19 5.10
N LYS A 31 39.55 -22.77 5.00
CA LYS A 31 40.70 -22.16 4.33
C LYS A 31 40.53 -22.31 2.82
N SER A 32 40.40 -21.21 2.11
CA SER A 32 40.45 -21.16 0.65
C SER A 32 41.76 -20.52 0.22
N THR A 33 42.54 -21.23 -0.60
CA THR A 33 43.81 -20.73 -1.15
C THR A 33 43.54 -20.16 -2.54
N ASP A 34 43.85 -18.89 -2.75
CA ASP A 34 43.79 -18.24 -4.05
C ASP A 34 44.99 -18.70 -4.93
N PRO A 35 44.88 -18.76 -6.28
CA PRO A 35 45.98 -19.08 -7.21
C PRO A 35 47.30 -18.32 -6.97
N SER A 36 47.28 -17.19 -6.27
CA SER A 36 48.49 -16.46 -5.87
C SER A 36 49.24 -17.06 -4.67
N GLY A 37 48.74 -18.14 -4.06
CA GLY A 37 49.34 -18.79 -2.89
C GLY A 37 49.05 -18.09 -1.56
N LYS A 38 48.30 -16.98 -1.57
CA LYS A 38 47.93 -16.24 -0.36
C LYS A 38 46.73 -16.89 0.33
N GLN A 39 46.82 -17.07 1.65
CA GLN A 39 45.71 -17.55 2.46
C GLN A 39 44.71 -16.41 2.68
N ARG A 40 43.45 -16.64 2.30
CA ARG A 40 42.37 -15.66 2.46
C ARG A 40 41.31 -16.23 3.40
N ILE A 41 40.97 -15.49 4.44
CA ILE A 41 39.92 -15.87 5.40
C ILE A 41 38.74 -14.92 5.18
N VAL A 42 37.63 -15.48 4.71
CA VAL A 42 36.39 -14.74 4.53
C VAL A 42 35.48 -15.07 5.70
N VAL A 43 35.19 -14.08 6.53
CA VAL A 43 34.28 -14.23 7.66
C VAL A 43 32.97 -13.55 7.31
N ALA A 44 31.89 -14.33 7.15
CA ALA A 44 30.54 -13.79 7.07
C ALA A 44 30.05 -13.52 8.50
N LEU A 45 29.79 -12.26 8.83
CA LEU A 45 29.23 -11.89 10.13
C LEU A 45 27.70 -11.87 10.00
N GLU A 46 27.00 -12.77 10.70
CA GLU A 46 25.55 -12.98 10.53
C GLU A 46 24.67 -11.79 10.92
N ASN A 47 25.21 -10.74 11.54
CA ASN A 47 24.46 -9.57 11.99
C ASN A 47 25.00 -8.23 11.49
N VAL A 48 25.96 -8.25 10.57
CA VAL A 48 26.46 -7.03 9.92
C VAL A 48 26.09 -7.11 8.46
N THR A 49 25.41 -6.08 7.95
CA THR A 49 25.03 -5.94 6.54
C THR A 49 26.28 -5.66 5.70
N GLY A 50 27.26 -6.55 5.71
CA GLY A 50 28.63 -6.34 5.24
C GLY A 50 29.43 -7.63 5.21
N LYS A 51 30.36 -7.74 4.26
CA LYS A 51 31.31 -8.85 4.17
C LYS A 51 32.66 -8.38 4.71
N LEU A 52 33.15 -8.98 5.78
CA LEU A 52 34.50 -8.72 6.29
C LEU A 52 35.48 -9.71 5.65
N ILE A 53 36.53 -9.17 5.03
CA ILE A 53 37.57 -9.95 4.37
C ILE A 53 38.87 -9.71 5.12
N ALA A 54 39.50 -10.77 5.62
CA ALA A 54 40.81 -10.69 6.24
C ALA A 54 41.88 -11.25 5.28
N GLU A 55 42.92 -10.45 5.04
CA GLU A 55 44.04 -10.80 4.16
C GLU A 55 45.34 -10.73 4.97
N GLN A 56 46.09 -11.83 5.00
CA GLN A 56 47.36 -11.92 5.71
C GLN A 56 48.52 -11.69 4.73
N GLY A 57 49.25 -10.59 4.91
CA GLY A 57 50.46 -10.25 4.16
C GLY A 57 51.74 -10.48 4.97
N GLU A 58 52.89 -10.22 4.35
CA GLU A 58 54.21 -10.34 5.01
C GLU A 58 54.36 -9.33 6.17
N ASP A 59 53.71 -8.18 6.07
CA ASP A 59 53.75 -7.11 7.08
C ASP A 59 52.63 -7.21 8.15
N GLY A 60 51.80 -8.25 8.12
CA GLY A 60 50.72 -8.48 9.09
C GLY A 60 49.33 -8.68 8.49
N LEU A 61 48.31 -8.59 9.35
CA LEU A 61 46.90 -8.83 9.00
C LEU A 61 46.18 -7.54 8.60
N THR A 62 45.61 -7.51 7.39
CA THR A 62 44.76 -6.40 6.93
C THR A 62 43.31 -6.83 6.86
N LEU A 63 42.40 -6.01 7.41
CA LEU A 63 40.96 -6.26 7.41
C LEU A 63 40.24 -5.30 6.46
N HIS A 64 39.61 -5.84 5.42
CA HIS A 64 38.78 -5.10 4.46
C HIS A 64 37.30 -5.34 4.73
N LEU A 65 36.60 -4.34 5.27
CA LEU A 65 35.15 -4.37 5.40
C LEU A 65 34.50 -3.93 4.08
N HIS A 66 34.00 -4.89 3.31
CA HIS A 66 33.16 -4.63 2.15
C HIS A 66 31.72 -4.48 2.63
N LEU A 67 31.34 -3.25 2.94
CA LEU A 67 29.93 -2.90 3.02
C LEU A 67 29.38 -3.06 1.59
N PRO A 68 28.32 -3.86 1.33
CA PRO A 68 27.61 -3.77 0.07
C PRO A 68 27.32 -2.29 -0.14
N ARG A 69 27.74 -1.77 -1.31
CA ARG A 69 27.29 -0.45 -1.76
C ARG A 69 25.82 -0.40 -1.42
N PRO A 70 25.32 0.59 -0.64
CA PRO A 70 23.91 0.65 -0.30
C PRO A 70 23.22 0.47 -1.63
N GLN A 71 22.63 -0.72 -1.83
CA GLN A 71 21.82 -0.99 -3.01
C GLN A 71 20.89 0.18 -2.93
N GLU A 72 20.94 1.08 -3.91
CA GLU A 72 19.94 2.12 -4.06
C GLU A 72 18.66 1.31 -4.05
N ARG A 73 18.06 1.21 -2.87
CA ARG A 73 16.83 0.49 -2.64
C ARG A 73 15.94 1.40 -3.40
N GLU A 74 15.71 1.11 -4.68
CA GLU A 74 14.94 1.94 -5.61
C GLU A 74 13.81 2.47 -4.76
N GLU A 75 13.93 3.74 -4.35
CA GLU A 75 13.13 4.22 -3.24
C GLU A 75 11.75 4.28 -3.84
N LYS A 76 10.98 3.20 -3.62
CA LYS A 76 9.70 2.99 -4.30
C LYS A 76 8.97 4.30 -4.09
N PRO A 77 8.69 5.07 -5.15
CA PRO A 77 8.26 6.44 -5.01
C PRO A 77 7.14 6.46 -3.99
N ARG A 78 7.38 7.12 -2.85
CA ARG A 78 6.43 7.06 -1.75
C ARG A 78 5.14 7.65 -2.28
N LEU A 79 4.09 6.83 -2.34
CA LEU A 79 2.78 7.31 -2.74
C LEU A 79 2.32 8.28 -1.65
N HIS A 80 1.89 9.47 -2.04
CA HIS A 80 1.31 10.47 -1.15
C HIS A 80 -0.17 10.65 -1.50
N PRO A 81 -1.07 9.81 -0.97
CA PRO A 81 -2.48 9.87 -1.32
C PRO A 81 -3.11 11.18 -0.86
N GLN A 82 -3.70 11.91 -1.80
CA GLN A 82 -4.43 13.14 -1.49
C GLN A 82 -5.87 12.78 -1.10
N ARG A 83 -6.28 13.10 0.13
CA ARG A 83 -7.67 12.95 0.56
C ARG A 83 -8.53 14.07 0.00
N ARG A 84 -9.65 13.72 -0.60
CA ARG A 84 -10.65 14.63 -1.17
C ARG A 84 -12.05 14.22 -0.72
N HIS A 85 -12.98 15.17 -0.77
CA HIS A 85 -14.38 14.92 -0.49
C HIS A 85 -15.29 15.78 -1.37
N PHE A 86 -16.50 15.31 -1.63
CA PHE A 86 -17.48 16.03 -2.45
C PHE A 86 -18.90 15.67 -2.02
N LYS A 87 -19.81 16.66 -1.98
CA LYS A 87 -21.21 16.43 -1.64
C LYS A 87 -21.94 15.73 -2.77
N ILE A 88 -22.63 14.63 -2.49
CA ILE A 88 -23.46 13.94 -3.47
C ILE A 88 -24.74 14.77 -3.67
N ARG A 89 -25.05 15.12 -4.92
CA ARG A 89 -26.17 16.00 -5.26
C ARG A 89 -27.49 15.39 -4.78
N ASN A 90 -28.38 16.20 -4.24
CA ASN A 90 -29.69 15.79 -3.71
C ASN A 90 -29.62 14.79 -2.54
N THR A 91 -28.50 14.76 -1.82
CA THR A 91 -28.34 14.01 -0.58
C THR A 91 -27.63 14.87 0.47
N ASP A 92 -27.66 14.44 1.72
CA ASP A 92 -26.84 14.95 2.83
C ASP A 92 -25.46 14.29 2.90
N ARG A 93 -25.22 13.26 2.07
CA ARG A 93 -23.99 12.45 2.08
C ARG A 93 -22.86 13.08 1.27
N HIS A 94 -21.65 12.69 1.64
CA HIS A 94 -20.42 13.08 0.96
C HIS A 94 -19.68 11.84 0.50
N VAL A 95 -19.17 11.86 -0.74
CA VAL A 95 -18.17 10.89 -1.18
C VAL A 95 -16.81 11.37 -0.69
N SER A 96 -16.05 10.46 -0.07
CA SER A 96 -14.65 10.68 0.29
C SER A 96 -13.78 9.76 -0.53
N TRP A 97 -12.65 10.27 -1.02
CA TRP A 97 -11.71 9.44 -1.76
C TRP A 97 -10.27 9.87 -1.57
N TYR A 98 -9.37 8.95 -1.85
CA TYR A 98 -7.94 9.18 -1.95
C TYR A 98 -7.52 9.18 -3.41
N TYR A 99 -6.62 10.08 -3.79
CA TYR A 99 -6.11 10.18 -5.16
C TYR A 99 -4.58 10.00 -5.18
N THR A 100 -4.10 9.20 -6.13
CA THR A 100 -2.68 9.12 -6.49
C THR A 100 -2.51 9.06 -8.01
N GLU A 101 -1.34 9.48 -8.47
CA GLU A 101 -0.93 9.40 -9.88
C GLU A 101 0.50 8.91 -9.93
N ALA A 102 0.74 7.81 -10.66
CA ALA A 102 2.09 7.26 -10.82
C ALA A 102 2.25 6.53 -12.16
N GLN A 103 3.50 6.29 -12.54
CA GLN A 103 3.85 5.57 -13.77
C GLN A 103 3.77 4.04 -13.63
N ARG A 104 3.29 3.50 -12.50
CA ARG A 104 3.16 2.06 -12.25
C ARG A 104 1.75 1.74 -11.77
N ARG A 105 1.14 0.70 -12.35
CA ARG A 105 -0.15 0.18 -11.89
C ARG A 105 -0.02 -0.33 -10.46
N LEU A 106 -1.07 -0.11 -9.67
CA LEU A 106 -1.16 -0.66 -8.33
C LEU A 106 -1.94 -1.97 -8.35
N GLU A 107 -1.46 -2.93 -7.56
CA GLU A 107 -2.21 -4.17 -7.27
C GLU A 107 -3.37 -3.88 -6.32
N GLY A 108 -3.16 -2.96 -5.38
CA GLY A 108 -4.19 -2.44 -4.50
C GLY A 108 -3.75 -1.14 -3.81
N PRO A 109 -4.67 -0.47 -3.10
CA PRO A 109 -4.35 0.72 -2.32
C PRO A 109 -3.30 0.42 -1.24
N PRO A 110 -2.38 1.35 -0.92
CA PRO A 110 -1.43 1.19 0.17
C PRO A 110 -2.16 1.31 1.52
N ALA A 111 -2.84 0.25 1.95
CA ALA A 111 -3.79 0.25 3.06
C ALA A 111 -3.21 0.78 4.38
N HIS A 112 -1.91 0.52 4.64
CA HIS A 112 -1.21 0.99 5.83
C HIS A 112 -1.02 2.52 5.91
N LEU A 113 -1.17 3.24 4.79
CA LEU A 113 -1.06 4.71 4.74
C LEU A 113 -2.43 5.40 4.84
N LEU A 114 -3.52 4.63 4.92
CA LEU A 114 -4.87 5.14 4.76
C LEU A 114 -5.70 4.81 6.00
N SER A 115 -6.58 5.74 6.38
CA SER A 115 -7.62 5.51 7.39
C SER A 115 -9.00 5.66 6.75
N PRO A 116 -9.40 4.73 5.86
CA PRO A 116 -10.64 4.84 5.11
C PRO A 116 -11.87 4.64 5.99
N HIS A 117 -12.96 5.31 5.63
CA HIS A 117 -14.29 5.00 6.14
C HIS A 117 -15.00 4.03 5.20
N HIS A 118 -16.13 3.46 5.63
CA HIS A 118 -16.99 2.68 4.76
C HIS A 118 -17.33 3.47 3.48
N GLN A 119 -17.17 2.83 2.32
CA GLN A 119 -17.37 3.42 0.98
C GLN A 119 -16.38 4.53 0.60
N SER A 120 -15.30 4.74 1.36
CA SER A 120 -14.21 5.57 0.85
C SER A 120 -13.66 4.96 -0.44
N LEU A 121 -13.43 5.80 -1.45
CA LEU A 121 -12.84 5.37 -2.70
C LEU A 121 -11.32 5.59 -2.70
N TYR A 122 -10.61 4.78 -3.45
CA TYR A 122 -9.22 5.02 -3.81
C TYR A 122 -9.13 5.07 -5.33
N VAL A 123 -8.65 6.20 -5.85
CA VAL A 123 -8.50 6.43 -7.29
C VAL A 123 -7.01 6.55 -7.60
N HIS A 124 -6.54 5.70 -8.49
CA HIS A 124 -5.18 5.72 -8.98
C HIS A 124 -5.16 5.96 -10.48
N LYS A 125 -4.51 7.04 -10.89
CA LYS A 125 -4.28 7.33 -12.30
C LYS A 125 -2.93 6.78 -12.73
N TYR A 126 -2.96 5.94 -13.76
CA TYR A 126 -1.78 5.32 -14.35
C TYR A 126 -1.84 5.48 -15.86
N ARG A 127 -0.92 6.29 -16.42
CA ARG A 127 -0.96 6.65 -17.86
C ARG A 127 -2.36 7.19 -18.22
N ASP A 128 -3.04 6.53 -19.16
CA ASP A 128 -4.41 6.85 -19.60
C ASP A 128 -5.49 5.96 -18.95
N ASP A 129 -5.10 5.08 -18.03
CA ASP A 129 -6.00 4.18 -17.30
C ASP A 129 -6.28 4.72 -15.88
N THR A 130 -7.44 4.39 -15.34
CA THR A 130 -7.85 4.74 -13.99
C THR A 130 -8.28 3.49 -13.24
N GLN A 131 -7.57 3.18 -12.15
CA GLN A 131 -7.92 2.08 -11.26
C GLN A 131 -8.69 2.62 -10.05
N ILE A 132 -9.80 1.97 -9.73
CA ILE A 132 -10.68 2.37 -8.62
C ILE A 132 -10.87 1.20 -7.66
N TRP A 133 -10.76 1.50 -6.37
CA TRP A 133 -11.15 0.58 -5.30
C TRP A 133 -12.13 1.28 -4.36
N MET A 134 -13.02 0.50 -3.76
CA MET A 134 -13.94 0.94 -2.72
C MET A 134 -13.64 0.16 -1.44
N TYR A 135 -13.56 0.88 -0.33
CA TYR A 135 -13.37 0.26 0.97
C TYR A 135 -14.70 -0.31 1.47
N ASP A 136 -14.77 -1.63 1.53
CA ASP A 136 -15.82 -2.34 2.23
C ASP A 136 -15.39 -2.51 3.68
N ALA A 137 -16.19 -1.99 4.60
CA ALA A 137 -15.92 -2.07 6.03
C ALA A 137 -16.43 -3.38 6.64
N GLY A 138 -17.10 -4.24 5.86
CA GLY A 138 -17.73 -5.46 6.37
C GLY A 138 -18.88 -5.14 7.32
N LYS A 139 -19.79 -4.24 6.92
CA LYS A 139 -20.92 -3.79 7.77
C LYS A 139 -21.81 -4.93 8.27
N ASP A 140 -21.83 -6.06 7.58
CA ASP A 140 -22.57 -7.26 7.95
C ASP A 140 -21.89 -8.08 9.07
N GLY A 141 -20.69 -7.69 9.49
CA GLY A 141 -19.86 -8.40 10.47
C GLY A 141 -19.30 -9.73 9.95
N ARG A 142 -19.58 -10.11 8.69
CA ARG A 142 -19.18 -11.40 8.11
C ARG A 142 -17.86 -11.30 7.38
N ARG A 143 -17.54 -10.11 6.86
CA ARG A 143 -16.34 -9.87 6.04
C ARG A 143 -15.34 -9.01 6.79
N ARG A 144 -14.07 -9.33 6.59
CA ARG A 144 -12.99 -8.45 7.05
C ARG A 144 -12.98 -7.18 6.20
N PRO A 145 -12.67 -6.01 6.80
CA PRO A 145 -12.55 -4.79 6.04
C PRO A 145 -11.50 -4.93 4.94
N GLN A 146 -11.86 -4.57 3.70
CA GLN A 146 -11.00 -4.77 2.55
C GLN A 146 -11.27 -3.76 1.44
N TRP A 147 -10.26 -3.52 0.62
CA TRP A 147 -10.39 -2.76 -0.62
C TRP A 147 -10.86 -3.67 -1.74
N VAL A 148 -12.03 -3.39 -2.30
CA VAL A 148 -12.60 -4.14 -3.43
C VAL A 148 -12.41 -3.33 -4.70
N ARG A 149 -11.89 -3.94 -5.76
CA ARG A 149 -11.74 -3.28 -7.06
C ARG A 149 -13.12 -3.10 -7.69
N ILE A 150 -13.40 -1.90 -8.17
CA ILE A 150 -14.66 -1.56 -8.82
C ILE A 150 -14.41 -0.82 -10.14
N CYS A 151 -15.45 -0.71 -10.96
CA CYS A 151 -15.43 -0.03 -12.25
C CYS A 151 -16.43 1.13 -12.31
N GLN A 152 -16.31 1.97 -13.34
CA GLN A 152 -17.35 2.94 -13.67
C GLN A 152 -18.69 2.21 -13.92
N GLY A 153 -19.79 2.81 -13.46
CA GLY A 153 -21.13 2.23 -13.49
C GLY A 153 -21.45 1.34 -12.28
N HIS A 154 -20.50 1.06 -11.38
CA HIS A 154 -20.77 0.32 -10.15
C HIS A 154 -21.80 1.08 -9.31
N GLU A 155 -22.75 0.36 -8.71
CA GLU A 155 -23.82 0.94 -7.89
C GLU A 155 -23.31 1.37 -6.52
N HIS A 156 -23.91 2.42 -5.96
CA HIS A 156 -23.59 2.88 -4.62
C HIS A 156 -24.19 1.92 -3.58
N PRO A 157 -23.40 1.37 -2.63
CA PRO A 157 -23.90 0.31 -1.74
C PRO A 157 -25.11 0.72 -0.87
N ASP A 158 -25.12 1.97 -0.38
CA ASP A 158 -26.20 2.49 0.48
C ASP A 158 -27.13 3.52 -0.20
N LEU A 159 -27.02 3.77 -1.52
CA LEU A 159 -27.83 4.80 -2.21
C LEU A 159 -28.42 4.21 -3.50
N ASP A 160 -29.68 3.79 -3.42
CA ASP A 160 -30.35 3.14 -4.52
C ASP A 160 -30.43 4.01 -5.78
N GLY A 161 -30.15 3.39 -6.92
CA GLY A 161 -30.12 4.03 -8.24
C GLY A 161 -29.02 5.07 -8.42
N TYR A 162 -27.99 5.12 -7.58
CA TYR A 162 -26.77 5.90 -7.83
C TYR A 162 -25.65 5.03 -8.36
N GLU A 163 -24.96 5.51 -9.38
CA GLU A 163 -23.85 4.82 -10.04
C GLU A 163 -22.59 5.68 -10.02
N LEU A 164 -21.44 5.01 -9.99
CA LEU A 164 -20.13 5.65 -10.00
C LEU A 164 -19.80 6.17 -11.41
N HIS A 165 -19.57 7.46 -11.53
CA HIS A 165 -19.03 8.09 -12.74
C HIS A 165 -17.67 8.73 -12.46
N LEU A 166 -16.77 8.65 -13.42
CA LEU A 166 -15.54 9.45 -13.44
C LEU A 166 -15.77 10.71 -14.26
N LEU A 167 -15.36 11.86 -13.71
CA LEU A 167 -15.30 13.12 -14.45
C LEU A 167 -14.00 13.19 -15.27
N GLU A 168 -13.88 14.17 -16.17
CA GLU A 168 -12.71 14.33 -17.08
C GLU A 168 -11.35 14.38 -16.36
N LYS A 169 -11.32 14.83 -15.10
CA LYS A 169 -10.10 14.89 -14.28
C LYS A 169 -9.86 13.63 -13.43
N GLY A 170 -10.59 12.54 -13.67
CA GLY A 170 -10.53 11.31 -12.88
C GLY A 170 -11.20 11.42 -11.49
N SER A 171 -11.90 12.52 -11.20
CA SER A 171 -12.63 12.66 -9.94
C SER A 171 -13.88 11.77 -9.95
N PRO A 172 -14.06 10.89 -8.95
CA PRO A 172 -15.24 10.05 -8.84
C PRO A 172 -16.44 10.84 -8.37
N ARG A 173 -17.62 10.52 -8.90
CA ARG A 173 -18.90 11.11 -8.50
C ARG A 173 -20.02 10.09 -8.58
N TRP A 174 -20.86 10.05 -7.56
CA TRP A 174 -22.10 9.28 -7.58
C TRP A 174 -23.21 10.07 -8.28
N VAL A 175 -23.83 9.49 -9.30
CA VAL A 175 -24.87 10.12 -10.12
C VAL A 175 -26.07 9.19 -10.19
N LYS A 176 -27.29 9.75 -10.15
CA LYS A 176 -28.51 8.95 -10.30
C LYS A 176 -28.58 8.33 -11.71
N ASN A 177 -28.84 7.03 -11.82
CA ASN A 177 -28.91 6.26 -13.08
C ASN A 177 -29.85 6.92 -14.10
N ALA A 178 -31.01 7.42 -13.66
CA ALA A 178 -31.94 8.17 -14.51
C ALA A 178 -31.29 9.40 -15.18
N SER A 179 -30.39 10.08 -14.48
CA SER A 179 -29.62 11.19 -15.04
C SER A 179 -28.46 10.71 -15.91
N ALA A 180 -27.83 9.59 -15.59
CA ALA A 180 -26.75 8.98 -16.38
C ALA A 180 -27.24 8.64 -17.80
N ARG A 181 -28.40 7.99 -17.93
CA ARG A 181 -29.06 7.73 -19.23
C ARG A 181 -29.35 9.00 -20.02
N GLY A 182 -29.73 10.08 -19.32
CA GLY A 182 -29.90 11.40 -19.92
C GLY A 182 -28.60 11.94 -20.55
N TYR A 183 -27.48 11.84 -19.84
CA TYR A 183 -26.18 12.29 -20.33
C TYR A 183 -25.71 11.50 -21.55
N GLU A 184 -25.83 10.17 -21.54
CA GLU A 184 -25.48 9.33 -22.68
C GLU A 184 -26.29 9.69 -23.93
N ASN A 185 -27.59 9.90 -23.77
CA ASN A 185 -28.48 10.30 -24.86
C ASN A 185 -28.09 11.68 -25.44
N VAL A 186 -27.74 12.64 -24.58
CA VAL A 186 -27.28 13.97 -25.01
C VAL A 186 -25.93 13.87 -25.74
N GLN A 187 -24.98 13.08 -25.22
CA GLN A 187 -23.67 12.86 -25.87
C GLN A 187 -23.83 12.21 -27.24
N ARG A 188 -24.65 11.15 -27.34
CA ARG A 188 -24.95 10.47 -28.61
C ARG A 188 -25.58 11.44 -29.62
N LYS A 189 -26.52 12.29 -29.17
CA LYS A 189 -27.14 13.33 -30.03
C LYS A 189 -26.11 14.34 -30.52
N ARG A 190 -25.20 14.82 -29.66
CA ARG A 190 -24.12 15.76 -30.03
C ARG A 190 -23.15 15.14 -31.04
N ALA A 191 -22.72 13.91 -30.82
CA ALA A 191 -21.84 13.18 -31.74
C ALA A 191 -22.48 13.01 -33.13
N ARG A 192 -23.80 12.74 -33.18
CA ARG A 192 -24.55 12.64 -34.44
C ARG A 192 -24.57 13.97 -35.20
N ILE A 193 -24.87 15.08 -34.51
CA ILE A 193 -24.90 16.42 -35.11
C ILE A 193 -23.51 16.83 -35.63
N ALA A 194 -22.45 16.54 -34.88
CA ALA A 194 -21.08 16.84 -35.30
C ALA A 194 -20.68 16.08 -36.58
N ARG A 195 -21.07 14.81 -36.71
CA ARG A 195 -20.84 14.03 -37.95
C ARG A 195 -21.56 14.62 -39.17
N GLN A 196 -22.78 15.13 -38.99
CA GLN A 196 -23.57 15.72 -40.09
C GLN A 196 -23.03 17.06 -40.58
N LYS A 197 -22.25 17.80 -39.75
CA LYS A 197 -21.66 19.09 -40.14
C LYS A 197 -20.34 18.98 -40.90
N ASN A 198 -19.73 17.79 -40.94
CA ASN A 198 -18.47 17.53 -41.65
C ASN A 198 -18.68 16.82 -43.00
N LEU A 199 -19.93 16.73 -43.47
CA LEU A 199 -20.36 16.26 -44.79
C LEU A 199 -20.90 17.46 -45.57
#